data_AF-A0A450SH75-F1
#
_entry.id   AF-A0A450SH75-F1
#
_cell.length_a   1.000
_cell.length_b   1.000
_cell.length_c   1.000
_cell.angle_alpha   90.00
_cell.angle_beta   90.00
_cell.angle_gamma   90.00
#
_symmetry.space_group_name_H-M   'P 1'
#
loop_
_entity.id
_entity.type
_entity.pdbx_description
1 polymer ?
#
loop_
_entity_poly.entity_id
_entity_poly.type
_entity_poly.pdbx_seq_one_letter_code
_entity_poly.pdbx_strand_id
1 'polypeptide(L)'
;MMPPIAPKGHYVRITDNHPHLRDFFSAVFRGRIINDYHAKGCTKKAELEDPRHSSTCLIVKDIFASTCIGFVHRHFPPIKIVYLIRDPFSVVASKLRVLELGFWDREVSHDGFIHAAIYDDVLSPFSDMINTVFEKNDVFEVQFLLWCIQQYIALTYHRHGKVKYHICLYEKLLSDTKKELMDIAHFVGINSIPYEKMDDDIIYKPSAMTLQKNVDSNGIARNHFSDRQIDKGFYLLDCFGLRWLCDDRV
;
A
#
# COMPACT_ATOMS: atom_id res chain seq x y z
N MET A 1 -7.30 8.51 19.30
CA MET A 1 -7.20 7.68 18.08
C MET A 1 -7.20 8.65 16.91
N MET A 2 -6.05 8.96 16.31
CA MET A 2 -6.03 9.85 15.14
C MET A 2 -6.65 9.12 13.94
N PRO A 3 -7.49 9.80 13.15
CA PRO A 3 -8.01 9.24 11.91
C PRO A 3 -6.84 8.97 10.94
N PRO A 4 -6.96 7.96 10.06
CA PRO A 4 -5.94 7.72 9.05
C PRO A 4 -5.76 8.93 8.12
N ILE A 5 -4.59 8.98 7.48
CA ILE A 5 -4.12 10.06 6.58
C ILE A 5 -5.03 10.23 5.34
N ALA A 6 -5.89 9.26 5.06
CA ALA A 6 -7.15 9.45 4.37
C ALA A 6 -8.26 8.92 5.28
N PRO A 7 -9.50 9.45 5.24
CA PRO A 7 -10.62 8.75 5.86
C PRO A 7 -10.57 7.30 5.32
N LYS A 8 -10.58 6.30 6.23
CA LYS A 8 -10.21 4.90 5.95
C LYS A 8 -10.73 4.46 4.57
N GLY A 9 -9.84 4.28 3.59
CA GLY A 9 -10.18 3.68 2.30
C GLY A 9 -11.13 4.45 1.39
N HIS A 10 -11.44 5.73 1.64
CA HIS A 10 -12.31 6.47 0.73
C HIS A 10 -11.60 6.75 -0.59
N TYR A 11 -12.26 6.40 -1.69
CA TYR A 11 -11.85 6.78 -3.03
C TYR A 11 -12.09 8.26 -3.27
N VAL A 12 -11.09 8.92 -3.85
CA VAL A 12 -11.14 10.34 -4.19
C VAL A 12 -10.84 10.49 -5.66
N ARG A 13 -11.79 11.06 -6.42
CA ARG A 13 -11.57 11.26 -7.86
C ARG A 13 -10.43 12.25 -8.05
N ILE A 14 -9.68 12.05 -9.12
CA ILE A 14 -8.65 12.98 -9.59
C ILE A 14 -9.23 14.39 -9.82
N THR A 15 -10.52 14.46 -10.16
CA THR A 15 -11.23 15.71 -10.48
C THR A 15 -11.86 16.41 -9.30
N ASP A 16 -11.98 15.74 -8.17
CA ASP A 16 -12.68 16.33 -7.04
C ASP A 16 -11.87 17.46 -6.41
N ASN A 17 -12.58 18.51 -6.01
CA ASN A 17 -12.00 19.57 -5.20
C ASN A 17 -12.41 19.37 -3.75
N HIS A 18 -11.50 18.86 -2.93
CA HIS A 18 -11.68 18.68 -1.49
C HIS A 18 -10.70 19.57 -0.72
N PRO A 19 -11.04 20.85 -0.43
CA PRO A 19 -10.12 21.79 0.24
C PRO A 19 -9.55 21.25 1.54
N HIS A 20 -10.39 20.65 2.39
CA HIS A 20 -9.95 20.06 3.66
C HIS A 20 -8.94 18.91 3.48
N LEU A 21 -9.13 18.08 2.45
CA LEU A 21 -8.20 17.00 2.15
C LEU A 21 -6.87 17.54 1.59
N ARG A 22 -6.92 18.61 0.80
CA ARG A 22 -5.71 19.32 0.34
C ARG A 22 -4.95 19.92 1.51
N ASP A 23 -5.63 20.58 2.43
CA ASP A 23 -5.00 21.17 3.62
C ASP A 23 -4.37 20.09 4.49
N PHE A 24 -5.07 18.96 4.66
CA PHE A 24 -4.57 17.81 5.37
C PHE A 24 -3.28 17.24 4.74
N PHE A 25 -3.29 16.89 3.45
CA PHE A 25 -2.10 16.36 2.77
C PHE A 25 -0.97 17.39 2.70
N SER A 26 -1.28 18.67 2.55
CA SER A 26 -0.30 19.76 2.63
C SER A 26 0.41 19.79 3.99
N ALA A 27 -0.31 19.58 5.08
CA ALA A 27 0.27 19.50 6.41
C ALA A 27 1.14 18.23 6.57
N VAL A 28 0.69 17.08 6.05
CA VAL A 28 1.47 15.82 6.04
C VAL A 28 2.79 15.98 5.26
N PHE A 29 2.74 16.45 4.01
CA PHE A 29 3.93 16.62 3.16
C PHE A 29 4.88 17.73 3.61
N ARG A 30 4.45 18.56 4.58
CA ARG A 30 5.30 19.55 5.25
C ARG A 30 5.78 19.08 6.63
N GLY A 31 5.52 17.82 7.00
CA GLY A 31 5.92 17.25 8.29
C GLY A 31 5.21 17.87 9.50
N ARG A 32 4.08 18.57 9.31
CA ARG A 32 3.31 19.19 10.39
C ARG A 32 2.37 18.19 11.10
N ILE A 33 2.09 17.07 10.44
CA ILE A 33 1.33 15.96 10.98
C ILE A 33 2.27 14.75 11.01
N ILE A 34 2.52 14.24 12.21
CA ILE A 34 3.31 13.04 12.45
C ILE A 34 2.41 12.09 13.25
N ASN A 35 2.26 10.85 12.80
CA ASN A 35 1.45 9.86 13.50
C ASN A 35 2.18 9.39 14.77
N ASP A 36 1.45 9.20 15.88
CA ASP A 36 1.96 8.72 17.18
C ASP A 36 2.77 7.42 17.09
N TYR A 37 2.51 6.57 16.09
CA TYR A 37 3.33 5.37 15.84
C TYR A 37 4.77 5.70 15.41
N HIS A 38 5.01 6.82 14.71
CA HIS A 38 6.35 7.33 14.45
C HIS A 38 6.99 7.90 15.71
N ALA A 39 6.21 8.52 16.60
CA ALA A 39 6.68 9.01 17.90
C ALA A 39 7.06 7.88 18.88
N LYS A 40 6.59 6.65 18.66
CA LYS A 40 7.02 5.46 19.44
C LYS A 40 8.36 4.87 18.98
N GLY A 41 8.73 5.08 17.71
CA GLY A 41 10.02 4.66 17.17
C GLY A 41 11.12 5.73 17.27
N CYS A 42 10.74 7.01 17.28
CA CYS A 42 11.59 8.15 17.61
C CYS A 42 11.39 8.47 19.09
N THR A 43 12.17 7.84 19.96
CA THR A 43 11.92 7.91 21.42
C THR A 43 12.11 9.31 22.00
N LYS A 44 12.63 10.29 21.25
CA LYS A 44 12.80 11.67 21.72
C LYS A 44 12.60 12.68 20.59
N LYS A 45 11.90 13.78 20.90
CA LYS A 45 11.86 15.02 20.09
C LYS A 45 13.27 15.48 19.65
N ALA A 46 14.29 15.16 20.44
CA ALA A 46 15.70 15.42 20.16
C ALA A 46 16.28 14.64 18.95
N GLU A 47 15.69 13.50 18.53
CA GLU A 47 16.15 12.75 17.34
C GLU A 47 15.68 13.40 16.03
N LEU A 48 14.54 14.09 16.05
CA LEU A 48 14.07 14.91 14.92
C LEU A 48 14.86 16.24 14.80
N GLU A 49 15.53 16.65 15.88
CA GLU A 49 16.34 17.86 15.97
C GLU A 49 17.85 17.58 15.83
N ASP A 50 18.27 16.30 15.78
CA ASP A 50 19.68 15.92 15.57
C ASP A 50 20.08 16.25 14.12
N PRO A 51 21.10 17.09 13.89
CA PRO A 51 21.57 17.43 12.55
C PRO A 51 22.02 16.22 11.70
N ARG A 52 22.32 15.07 12.32
CA ARG A 52 22.62 13.79 11.62
C ARG A 52 21.36 13.08 11.12
N HIS A 53 20.20 13.42 11.67
CA HIS A 53 18.86 13.00 11.25
C HIS A 53 18.14 14.11 10.46
N SER A 54 18.85 15.21 10.14
CA SER A 54 18.41 16.21 9.16
C SER A 54 18.42 15.56 7.77
N SER A 55 17.42 14.74 7.49
CA SER A 55 17.17 14.33 6.11
C SER A 55 16.75 15.58 5.35
N THR A 56 17.44 15.85 4.23
CA THR A 56 17.03 16.87 3.26
C THR A 56 15.70 16.54 2.57
N CYS A 57 15.09 15.40 2.92
CA CYS A 57 13.90 14.83 2.32
C CYS A 57 12.97 14.25 3.40
N LEU A 58 11.67 14.44 3.23
CA LEU A 58 10.61 13.84 4.03
C LEU A 58 10.05 12.60 3.33
N ILE A 59 10.09 11.44 4.00
CA ILE A 59 9.45 10.22 3.52
C ILE A 59 8.12 10.05 4.23
N VAL A 60 7.03 9.93 3.45
CA VAL A 60 5.69 9.66 3.96
C VAL A 60 5.26 8.27 3.47
N LYS A 61 4.90 7.40 4.41
CA LYS A 61 4.35 6.07 4.11
C LYS A 61 2.86 6.06 4.43
N ASP A 62 2.06 5.60 3.49
CA ASP A 62 0.63 5.36 3.68
C ASP A 62 0.20 4.07 2.95
N ILE A 63 -0.65 3.27 3.59
CA ILE A 63 -1.10 1.95 3.08
C ILE A 63 -2.51 1.99 2.47
N PHE A 64 -3.22 3.11 2.58
CA PHE A 64 -4.55 3.34 2.03
C PHE A 64 -4.54 4.34 0.86
N ALA A 65 -3.42 5.03 0.62
CA ALA A 65 -3.29 6.08 -0.39
C ALA A 65 -3.51 5.59 -1.85
N SER A 66 -3.58 4.27 -2.08
CA SER A 66 -3.97 3.69 -3.38
C SER A 66 -5.27 4.30 -3.93
N THR A 67 -6.25 4.60 -3.06
CA THR A 67 -7.58 5.10 -3.47
C THR A 67 -7.62 6.61 -3.72
N CYS A 68 -6.55 7.34 -3.37
CA CYS A 68 -6.43 8.79 -3.58
C CYS A 68 -5.14 9.18 -4.33
N ILE A 69 -4.40 8.20 -4.87
CA ILE A 69 -3.10 8.41 -5.52
C ILE A 69 -3.17 9.46 -6.64
N GLY A 70 -4.24 9.45 -7.43
CA GLY A 70 -4.41 10.40 -8.52
C GLY A 70 -4.76 11.81 -8.05
N PHE A 71 -5.51 11.94 -6.94
CA PHE A 71 -5.73 13.23 -6.27
C PHE A 71 -4.40 13.81 -5.76
N VAL A 72 -3.60 13.00 -5.07
CA VAL A 72 -2.28 13.43 -4.55
C VAL A 72 -1.38 13.89 -5.69
N HIS A 73 -1.23 13.08 -6.74
CA HIS A 73 -0.38 13.41 -7.89
C HIS A 73 -0.82 14.72 -8.58
N ARG A 74 -2.13 14.95 -8.74
CA ARG A 74 -2.64 16.18 -9.38
C ARG A 74 -2.40 17.41 -8.52
N HIS A 75 -2.68 17.33 -7.22
CA HIS A 75 -2.65 18.49 -6.33
C HIS A 75 -1.28 18.78 -5.72
N PHE A 76 -0.38 17.80 -5.73
CA PHE A 76 0.99 17.93 -5.22
C PHE A 76 2.04 17.43 -6.24
N PRO A 77 2.17 18.08 -7.42
CA PRO A 77 3.10 17.63 -8.47
C PRO A 77 4.57 17.43 -8.06
N PRO A 78 5.13 18.18 -7.08
CA PRO A 78 6.50 17.93 -6.62
C PRO A 78 6.70 16.59 -5.91
N ILE A 79 5.64 15.96 -5.39
CA ILE A 79 5.73 14.74 -4.60
C ILE A 79 6.02 13.55 -5.52
N LYS A 80 7.11 12.84 -5.22
CA LYS A 80 7.49 11.60 -5.91
C LYS A 80 6.83 10.41 -5.22
N ILE A 81 6.01 9.68 -5.97
CA ILE A 81 5.26 8.54 -5.44
C ILE A 81 5.99 7.25 -5.84
N VAL A 82 6.33 6.44 -4.84
CA VAL A 82 6.79 5.05 -5.02
C VAL A 82 5.66 4.14 -4.55
N TYR A 83 5.13 3.34 -5.46
CA TYR A 83 4.00 2.44 -5.21
C TYR A 83 4.50 1.00 -5.07
N LEU A 84 4.47 0.50 -3.84
CA LEU A 84 4.91 -0.85 -3.51
C LEU A 84 3.76 -1.84 -3.66
N ILE A 85 3.94 -2.88 -4.47
CA ILE A 85 3.00 -3.98 -4.64
C ILE A 85 3.65 -5.26 -4.12
N ARG A 86 2.87 -6.13 -3.47
CA ARG A 86 3.33 -7.40 -2.90
C ARG A 86 2.38 -8.50 -3.33
N ASP A 87 2.86 -9.74 -3.41
CA ASP A 87 2.03 -10.93 -3.66
C ASP A 87 0.74 -10.91 -2.80
N PRO A 88 -0.44 -11.03 -3.42
CA PRO A 88 -1.72 -10.87 -2.74
C PRO A 88 -1.96 -11.94 -1.67
N PHE A 89 -1.52 -13.18 -1.91
CA PHE A 89 -1.66 -14.25 -0.92
C PHE A 89 -0.85 -13.94 0.33
N SER A 90 0.37 -13.43 0.17
CA SER A 90 1.23 -12.98 1.27
C SER A 90 0.62 -11.80 2.03
N VAL A 91 0.02 -10.84 1.32
CA VAL A 91 -0.68 -9.71 1.95
C VAL A 91 -1.90 -10.19 2.74
N VAL A 92 -2.74 -11.03 2.16
CA VAL A 92 -3.95 -11.55 2.83
C VAL A 92 -3.57 -12.41 4.02
N ALA A 93 -2.57 -13.30 3.92
CA ALA A 93 -2.08 -14.09 5.04
C ALA A 93 -1.61 -13.19 6.19
N SER A 94 -0.85 -12.15 5.87
CA SER A 94 -0.41 -11.16 6.87
C SER A 94 -1.59 -10.42 7.50
N LYS A 95 -2.59 -10.02 6.72
CA LYS A 95 -3.78 -9.32 7.24
C LYS A 95 -4.63 -10.20 8.15
N LEU A 96 -4.91 -11.43 7.74
CA LEU A 96 -5.69 -12.39 8.52
C LEU A 96 -5.05 -12.64 9.89
N ARG A 97 -3.72 -12.80 9.93
CA ARG A 97 -2.98 -12.93 11.20
C ARG A 97 -3.15 -11.70 12.10
N VAL A 98 -3.06 -10.50 11.54
CA VAL A 98 -3.24 -9.26 12.29
C VAL A 98 -4.68 -9.09 12.80
N LEU A 99 -5.68 -9.56 12.03
CA LEU A 99 -7.09 -9.63 12.44
C LEU A 99 -7.33 -10.65 13.55
N GLU A 100 -6.65 -11.80 13.53
CA GLU A 100 -6.68 -12.79 14.60
C GLU A 100 -6.14 -12.22 15.92
N LEU A 101 -5.10 -11.39 15.83
CA LEU A 101 -4.50 -10.70 16.96
C LEU A 101 -5.31 -9.48 17.46
N GLY A 102 -6.44 -9.15 16.82
CA GLY A 102 -7.35 -8.08 17.25
C GLY A 102 -6.83 -6.66 17.03
N PHE A 103 -5.79 -6.49 16.21
CA PHE A 103 -5.24 -5.15 15.91
C PHE A 103 -6.05 -4.39 14.85
N TRP A 104 -6.88 -5.10 14.07
CA TRP A 104 -7.65 -4.55 12.96
C TRP A 104 -9.11 -5.00 13.06
N ASP A 105 -10.02 -4.15 12.60
CA ASP A 105 -11.45 -4.45 12.57
C ASP A 105 -11.73 -5.56 11.55
N ARG A 106 -12.44 -6.62 11.96
CA ARG A 106 -12.85 -7.72 11.06
C ARG A 106 -13.92 -7.30 10.07
N GLU A 107 -14.76 -6.35 10.45
CA GLU A 107 -15.86 -5.88 9.63
C GLU A 107 -15.38 -4.78 8.69
N VAL A 108 -15.23 -5.14 7.42
CA VAL A 108 -15.23 -4.17 6.33
C VAL A 108 -16.60 -4.27 5.68
N SER A 109 -17.51 -3.34 6.00
CA SER A 109 -18.81 -3.30 5.36
C SER A 109 -18.65 -2.90 3.90
N HIS A 110 -19.48 -3.49 3.04
CA HIS A 110 -19.58 -3.14 1.62
C HIS A 110 -19.65 -1.62 1.44
N ASP A 111 -20.54 -0.97 2.18
CA ASP A 111 -20.80 0.48 2.08
C ASP A 111 -19.71 1.34 2.73
N GLY A 112 -18.85 0.76 3.58
CA GLY A 112 -17.76 1.47 4.25
C GLY A 112 -16.48 1.55 3.41
N PHE A 113 -16.30 0.64 2.46
CA PHE A 113 -15.15 0.63 1.56
C PHE A 113 -15.52 0.98 0.12
N ILE A 114 -16.71 0.58 -0.32
CA ILE A 114 -17.17 0.80 -1.68
C ILE A 114 -18.31 1.82 -1.66
N HIS A 115 -18.05 2.97 -2.24
CA HIS A 115 -19.00 4.07 -2.36
C HIS A 115 -19.37 4.33 -3.83
N ALA A 116 -20.47 5.03 -4.07
CA ALA A 116 -20.97 5.29 -5.43
C ALA A 116 -19.88 5.78 -6.40
N ALA A 117 -19.02 6.70 -5.96
CA ALA A 117 -17.98 7.27 -6.80
C ALA A 117 -16.97 6.25 -7.38
N ILE A 118 -16.59 5.24 -6.60
CA ILE A 118 -15.64 4.21 -7.06
C ILE A 118 -16.33 3.18 -7.96
N TYR A 119 -17.62 2.93 -7.73
CA TYR A 119 -18.45 2.11 -8.59
C TYR A 119 -18.59 2.73 -9.97
N ASP A 120 -19.02 3.98 -10.03
CA ASP A 120 -19.25 4.70 -11.28
C ASP A 120 -17.97 4.79 -12.13
N ASP A 121 -16.83 5.03 -11.49
CA ASP A 121 -15.58 5.33 -12.19
C ASP A 121 -14.81 4.07 -12.60
N VAL A 122 -14.85 3.01 -11.78
CA VAL A 122 -13.86 1.92 -11.85
C VAL A 122 -14.48 0.53 -11.66
N LEU A 123 -15.47 0.37 -10.79
CA LEU A 123 -15.93 -0.96 -10.34
C LEU A 123 -17.25 -1.46 -10.96
N SER A 124 -17.95 -0.64 -11.73
CA SER A 124 -19.22 -1.01 -12.37
C SER A 124 -19.16 -2.37 -13.11
N PRO A 125 -18.10 -2.72 -13.87
CA PRO A 125 -18.02 -4.02 -14.55
C PRO A 125 -17.94 -5.24 -13.62
N PHE A 126 -17.69 -5.03 -12.33
CA PHE A 126 -17.44 -6.07 -11.33
C PHE A 126 -18.54 -6.17 -10.27
N SER A 127 -19.63 -5.41 -10.40
CA SER A 127 -20.67 -5.27 -9.37
C SER A 127 -21.21 -6.60 -8.87
N ASP A 128 -21.56 -7.51 -9.79
CA ASP A 128 -22.20 -8.78 -9.43
C ASP A 128 -21.23 -9.69 -8.66
N MET A 129 -19.96 -9.72 -9.08
CA MET A 129 -18.91 -10.46 -8.40
C MET A 129 -18.63 -9.88 -7.02
N ILE A 130 -18.55 -8.55 -6.91
CA ILE A 130 -18.33 -7.85 -5.65
C ILE A 130 -19.47 -8.17 -4.67
N ASN A 131 -20.73 -7.98 -5.08
CA ASN A 131 -21.91 -8.26 -4.27
C ASN A 131 -21.90 -9.71 -3.80
N THR A 132 -21.65 -10.66 -4.70
CA THR A 132 -21.56 -12.10 -4.36
C THR A 132 -20.52 -12.39 -3.29
N VAL A 133 -19.34 -11.75 -3.35
CA VAL A 133 -18.28 -11.95 -2.35
C VAL A 133 -18.68 -11.38 -0.99
N PHE A 134 -19.26 -10.18 -0.95
CA PHE A 134 -19.71 -9.56 0.30
C PHE A 134 -20.90 -10.30 0.93
N GLU A 135 -21.84 -10.80 0.12
CA GLU A 135 -22.99 -11.60 0.61
C GLU A 135 -22.55 -12.91 1.26
N LYS A 136 -21.52 -13.58 0.72
CA LYS A 136 -20.94 -14.78 1.34
C LYS A 136 -20.25 -14.49 2.66
N ASN A 137 -19.74 -13.27 2.82
CA ASN A 137 -19.04 -12.80 4.00
C ASN A 137 -17.88 -13.72 4.45
N ASP A 138 -17.18 -14.33 3.49
CA ASP A 138 -15.96 -15.10 3.73
C ASP A 138 -14.78 -14.11 3.90
N VAL A 139 -14.14 -14.13 5.07
CA VAL A 139 -13.10 -13.15 5.43
C VAL A 139 -11.92 -13.20 4.46
N PHE A 140 -11.53 -14.37 3.98
CA PHE A 140 -10.46 -14.48 2.98
C PHE A 140 -10.89 -13.83 1.67
N GLU A 141 -12.06 -14.21 1.13
CA GLU A 141 -12.55 -13.69 -0.15
C GLU A 141 -12.72 -12.16 -0.10
N VAL A 142 -13.26 -11.62 0.99
CA VAL A 142 -13.42 -10.17 1.20
C VAL A 142 -12.07 -9.48 1.23
N GLN A 143 -11.11 -9.94 2.05
CA GLN A 143 -9.80 -9.29 2.14
C GLN A 143 -9.00 -9.35 0.83
N PHE A 144 -9.14 -10.46 0.10
CA PHE A 144 -8.52 -10.63 -1.20
C PHE A 144 -9.16 -9.70 -2.25
N LEU A 145 -10.50 -9.62 -2.28
CA LEU A 145 -11.22 -8.69 -3.15
C LEU A 145 -10.83 -7.23 -2.89
N LEU A 146 -10.79 -6.82 -1.62
CA LEU A 146 -10.37 -5.47 -1.23
C LEU A 146 -8.95 -5.16 -1.73
N TRP A 147 -8.03 -6.12 -1.63
CA TRP A 147 -6.69 -5.98 -2.19
C TRP A 147 -6.75 -5.78 -3.70
N CYS A 148 -7.50 -6.62 -4.44
CA CYS A 148 -7.62 -6.50 -5.89
C CYS A 148 -8.17 -5.14 -6.31
N ILE A 149 -9.21 -4.65 -5.62
CA ILE A 149 -9.81 -3.34 -5.87
C ILE A 149 -8.75 -2.23 -5.69
N GLN A 150 -8.00 -2.23 -4.59
CA GLN A 150 -6.98 -1.22 -4.31
C GLN A 150 -5.90 -1.17 -5.40
N GLN A 151 -5.40 -2.33 -5.81
CA GLN A 151 -4.38 -2.41 -6.86
C GLN A 151 -4.93 -2.01 -8.22
N TYR A 152 -6.15 -2.46 -8.55
CA TYR A 152 -6.81 -2.16 -9.80
C TYR A 152 -6.99 -0.65 -10.00
N ILE A 153 -7.44 0.07 -8.96
CA ILE A 153 -7.59 1.54 -9.01
C ILE A 153 -6.26 2.21 -9.31
N ALA A 154 -5.22 1.90 -8.51
CA ALA A 154 -3.92 2.54 -8.66
C ALA A 154 -3.35 2.28 -10.07
N LEU A 155 -3.32 1.00 -10.48
CA LEU A 155 -2.78 0.58 -11.76
C LEU A 155 -3.57 1.11 -12.95
N THR A 156 -4.89 1.26 -12.84
CA THR A 156 -5.73 1.87 -13.88
C THR A 156 -5.28 3.30 -14.17
N TYR A 157 -5.08 4.11 -13.13
CA TYR A 157 -4.59 5.48 -13.31
C TYR A 157 -3.19 5.55 -13.91
N HIS A 158 -2.32 4.60 -13.57
CA HIS A 158 -0.99 4.50 -14.15
C HIS A 158 -1.02 4.10 -15.63
N ARG A 159 -1.74 3.03 -15.97
CA ARG A 159 -1.85 2.48 -17.33
C ARG A 159 -2.43 3.48 -18.33
N HIS A 160 -3.39 4.30 -17.89
CA HIS A 160 -3.95 5.37 -18.72
C HIS A 160 -3.10 6.64 -18.77
N GLY A 161 -1.90 6.65 -18.16
CA GLY A 161 -0.99 7.79 -18.17
C GLY A 161 -1.49 9.01 -17.37
N LYS A 162 -2.53 8.85 -16.55
CA LYS A 162 -3.12 9.94 -15.75
C LYS A 162 -2.24 10.32 -14.55
N VAL A 163 -1.46 9.36 -14.06
CA VAL A 163 -0.63 9.49 -12.86
C VAL A 163 0.72 8.82 -13.13
N LYS A 164 1.82 9.53 -12.89
CA LYS A 164 3.18 9.00 -13.02
C LYS A 164 3.76 8.70 -11.64
N TYR A 165 4.11 7.44 -11.40
CA TYR A 165 4.77 6.97 -10.18
C TYR A 165 5.63 5.76 -10.50
N HIS A 166 6.59 5.46 -9.62
CA HIS A 166 7.45 4.28 -9.75
C HIS A 166 6.76 3.09 -9.09
N ILE A 167 6.60 1.98 -9.83
CA ILE A 167 6.08 0.73 -9.28
C ILE A 167 7.27 -0.11 -8.83
N CYS A 168 7.27 -0.52 -7.58
CA CYS A 168 8.24 -1.48 -7.03
C CYS A 168 7.48 -2.73 -6.57
N LEU A 169 7.98 -3.91 -6.96
CA LEU A 169 7.46 -5.18 -6.46
C LEU A 169 8.26 -5.56 -5.22
N TYR A 170 7.57 -5.87 -4.13
CA TYR A 170 8.19 -6.23 -2.86
C TYR A 170 9.13 -7.43 -3.01
N GLU A 171 8.73 -8.42 -3.79
CA GLU A 171 9.50 -9.62 -4.06
C GLU A 171 10.81 -9.29 -4.78
N LYS A 172 10.79 -8.37 -5.76
CA LYS A 172 12.00 -7.86 -6.42
C LYS A 172 12.89 -7.07 -5.47
N LEU A 173 12.28 -6.25 -4.62
CA LEU A 173 13.01 -5.48 -3.62
C LEU A 173 13.74 -6.39 -2.63
N LEU A 174 13.27 -7.62 -2.40
CA LEU A 174 13.96 -8.62 -1.58
C LEU A 174 14.98 -9.43 -2.37
N SER A 175 14.68 -9.82 -3.62
CA SER A 175 15.56 -10.66 -4.43
C SER A 175 16.74 -9.90 -5.04
N ASP A 176 16.57 -8.60 -5.31
CA ASP A 176 17.59 -7.71 -5.88
C ASP A 176 17.53 -6.31 -5.23
N THR A 177 17.71 -6.30 -3.91
CA THR A 177 17.61 -5.10 -3.07
C THR A 177 18.45 -3.93 -3.60
N LYS A 178 19.70 -4.19 -4.00
CA LYS A 178 20.61 -3.16 -4.48
C LYS A 178 20.06 -2.47 -5.73
N LYS A 179 19.64 -3.25 -6.73
CA LYS A 179 19.11 -2.70 -7.98
C LYS A 179 17.83 -1.91 -7.73
N GLU A 180 16.86 -2.49 -7.03
CA GLU A 180 15.57 -1.84 -6.81
C GLU A 180 15.70 -0.56 -5.96
N LEU A 181 16.60 -0.53 -4.96
CA LEU A 181 16.89 0.71 -4.22
C LEU A 181 17.54 1.78 -5.11
N MET A 182 18.45 1.41 -6.01
CA MET A 182 19.07 2.35 -6.94
C MET A 182 18.04 2.91 -7.94
N ASP A 183 17.12 2.08 -8.44
CA ASP A 183 16.03 2.50 -9.33
C ASP A 183 15.08 3.48 -8.63
N ILE A 184 14.72 3.20 -7.36
CA ILE A 184 13.95 4.11 -6.52
C ILE A 184 14.71 5.42 -6.31
N ALA A 185 16.00 5.38 -5.97
CA ALA A 185 16.82 6.57 -5.78
C ALA A 185 16.82 7.45 -7.02
N HIS A 186 17.10 6.85 -8.18
CA HIS A 186 17.11 7.56 -9.45
C HIS A 186 15.76 8.22 -9.73
N PHE A 187 14.65 7.50 -9.51
CA PHE A 187 13.30 8.04 -9.69
C PHE A 187 13.01 9.25 -8.79
N VAL A 188 13.46 9.22 -7.53
CA VAL A 188 13.26 10.33 -6.59
C VAL A 188 14.28 11.46 -6.74
N GLY A 189 15.25 11.34 -7.66
CA GLY A 189 16.28 12.34 -7.92
C GLY A 189 17.51 12.26 -7.02
N ILE A 190 17.75 11.10 -6.40
CA ILE A 190 18.96 10.80 -5.64
C ILE A 190 19.97 10.16 -6.59
N ASN A 191 21.11 10.82 -6.80
CA ASN A 191 22.11 10.41 -7.78
C ASN A 191 22.97 9.22 -7.33
N SER A 192 23.05 8.94 -6.04
CA SER A 192 23.82 7.82 -5.50
C SER A 192 23.32 7.42 -4.11
N ILE A 193 23.16 6.12 -3.88
CA ILE A 193 23.03 5.55 -2.55
C ILE A 193 24.36 4.86 -2.22
N PRO A 194 24.97 5.10 -1.05
CA PRO A 194 26.17 4.38 -0.62
C PRO A 194 25.78 2.98 -0.11
N TYR A 195 25.16 2.16 -0.97
CA TYR A 195 24.58 0.86 -0.61
C TYR A 195 25.62 -0.06 0.05
N GLU A 196 26.85 -0.07 -0.47
CA GLU A 196 27.98 -0.85 0.02
C GLU A 196 28.47 -0.43 1.41
N LYS A 197 28.03 0.75 1.88
CA LYS A 197 28.32 1.26 3.23
C LYS A 197 27.12 1.12 4.17
N MET A 198 25.99 0.61 3.68
CA MET A 198 24.83 0.34 4.52
C MET A 198 25.04 -0.95 5.28
N ASP A 199 24.70 -0.92 6.55
CA ASP A 199 24.71 -2.10 7.40
C ASP A 199 23.53 -3.01 6.99
N ASP A 200 23.77 -4.32 6.96
CA ASP A 200 22.71 -5.32 6.80
C ASP A 200 21.64 -5.15 7.90
N ASP A 201 22.04 -4.71 9.10
CA ASP A 201 21.14 -4.37 10.21
C ASP A 201 20.32 -3.09 9.97
N ILE A 202 20.58 -2.32 8.92
CA ILE A 202 19.72 -1.22 8.46
C ILE A 202 18.76 -1.73 7.38
N ILE A 203 19.24 -2.58 6.47
CA ILE A 203 18.49 -3.07 5.32
C ILE A 203 17.46 -4.13 5.74
N TYR A 204 17.87 -5.10 6.55
CA TYR A 204 17.07 -6.27 6.89
C TYR A 204 16.41 -6.19 8.25
N LYS A 205 16.69 -5.14 9.03
CA LYS A 205 16.05 -4.94 10.33
C LYS A 205 14.56 -4.71 10.16
N PRO A 206 13.72 -5.61 10.72
CA PRO A 206 12.28 -5.42 10.66
C PRO A 206 11.87 -4.11 11.34
N SER A 207 10.82 -3.49 10.82
CA SER A 207 10.21 -2.32 11.46
C SER A 207 9.80 -2.67 12.90
N ALA A 208 9.81 -1.67 13.79
CA ALA A 208 9.27 -1.81 15.15
C ALA A 208 7.78 -2.24 15.16
N MET A 209 7.08 -2.09 14.03
CA MET A 209 5.69 -2.52 13.83
C MET A 209 5.56 -3.95 13.30
N THR A 210 6.66 -4.65 13.05
CA THR A 210 6.66 -6.05 12.61
C THR A 210 6.40 -6.96 13.81
N LEU A 211 5.23 -7.58 13.85
CA LEU A 211 4.82 -8.46 14.96
C LEU A 211 5.62 -9.77 15.05
N GLN A 212 6.36 -10.17 14.00
CA GLN A 212 7.25 -11.34 14.01
C GLN A 212 8.40 -11.22 13.00
N LYS A 213 9.62 -11.62 13.40
CA LYS A 213 10.86 -11.48 12.61
C LYS A 213 10.95 -12.35 11.34
N ASN A 214 10.09 -13.37 11.21
CA ASN A 214 10.10 -14.27 10.05
C ASN A 214 8.86 -13.99 9.19
N VAL A 215 8.97 -13.01 8.30
CA VAL A 215 7.98 -12.83 7.24
C VAL A 215 8.40 -13.74 6.10
N ASP A 216 7.64 -14.80 5.86
CA ASP A 216 7.82 -15.66 4.71
C ASP A 216 7.71 -14.81 3.43
N SER A 217 8.84 -14.66 2.75
CA SER A 217 9.03 -13.77 1.60
C SER A 217 8.86 -14.49 0.26
N ASN A 218 8.86 -15.83 0.24
CA ASN A 218 9.08 -16.61 -0.99
C ASN A 218 7.96 -17.63 -1.28
N GLY A 219 6.72 -17.19 -1.45
CA GLY A 219 5.63 -18.06 -1.97
C GLY A 219 5.07 -19.10 -1.00
N ILE A 220 5.63 -19.25 0.20
CA ILE A 220 5.14 -20.14 1.28
C ILE A 220 3.76 -19.70 1.79
N ALA A 221 3.40 -18.43 1.62
CA ALA A 221 2.12 -17.91 2.09
C ALA A 221 0.90 -18.67 1.50
N ARG A 222 1.04 -19.23 0.30
CA ARG A 222 -0.01 -20.06 -0.33
C ARG A 222 -0.29 -21.33 0.47
N ASN A 223 0.69 -21.88 1.19
CA ASN A 223 0.53 -23.07 2.03
C ASN A 223 -0.39 -22.83 3.25
N HIS A 224 -0.72 -21.58 3.56
CA HIS A 224 -1.69 -21.24 4.60
C HIS A 224 -3.14 -21.30 4.12
N PHE A 225 -3.37 -21.54 2.83
CA PHE A 225 -4.70 -21.52 2.23
C PHE A 225 -5.06 -22.88 1.64
N SER A 226 -6.36 -23.21 1.70
CA SER A 226 -6.91 -24.37 1.00
C SER A 226 -6.88 -24.18 -0.51
N ASP A 227 -6.89 -25.28 -1.29
CA ASP A 227 -6.99 -25.24 -2.75
C ASP A 227 -8.17 -24.38 -3.22
N ARG A 228 -9.33 -24.49 -2.55
CA ARG A 228 -10.51 -23.65 -2.81
C ARG A 228 -10.22 -22.16 -2.68
N GLN A 229 -9.48 -21.75 -1.65
CA GLN A 229 -9.09 -20.35 -1.45
C GLN A 229 -8.06 -19.89 -2.48
N ILE A 230 -7.11 -20.76 -2.84
CA ILE A 230 -6.12 -20.49 -3.89
C ILE A 230 -6.82 -20.26 -5.23
N ASP A 231 -7.69 -21.19 -5.64
CA ASP A 231 -8.49 -21.09 -6.86
C ASP A 231 -9.35 -19.82 -6.86
N LYS A 232 -9.97 -19.50 -5.72
CA LYS A 232 -10.79 -18.30 -5.60
C LYS A 232 -9.96 -17.01 -5.68
N GLY A 233 -8.80 -16.95 -5.05
CA GLY A 233 -7.88 -15.82 -5.14
C GLY A 233 -7.40 -15.60 -6.57
N PHE A 234 -7.08 -16.68 -7.27
CA PHE A 234 -6.73 -16.65 -8.68
C PHE A 234 -7.86 -16.18 -9.58
N TYR A 235 -9.08 -16.69 -9.38
CA TYR A 235 -10.28 -16.20 -10.06
C TYR A 235 -10.44 -14.68 -9.88
N LEU A 236 -10.30 -14.17 -8.65
CA LEU A 236 -10.41 -12.73 -8.38
C LEU A 236 -9.31 -11.94 -9.12
N LEU A 237 -8.07 -12.42 -9.14
CA LEU A 237 -7.00 -11.77 -9.89
C LEU A 237 -7.29 -11.71 -11.39
N ASP A 238 -7.82 -12.79 -11.94
CA ASP A 238 -8.15 -12.90 -13.36
C ASP A 238 -9.28 -11.91 -13.72
N CYS A 239 -10.31 -11.77 -12.87
CA CYS A 239 -11.36 -10.77 -13.04
C CYS A 239 -10.81 -9.34 -13.18
N PHE A 240 -9.79 -8.97 -12.39
CA PHE A 240 -9.19 -7.63 -12.43
C PHE A 240 -7.99 -7.51 -13.40
N GLY A 241 -7.63 -8.59 -14.11
CA GLY A 241 -6.44 -8.59 -14.99
C GLY A 241 -5.13 -8.36 -14.23
N LEU A 242 -5.05 -8.89 -12.99
CA LEU A 242 -3.92 -8.73 -12.06
C LEU A 242 -3.08 -9.99 -11.90
N ARG A 243 -3.37 -11.06 -12.67
CA ARG A 243 -2.70 -12.36 -12.54
C ARG A 243 -1.18 -12.30 -12.64
N TRP A 244 -0.67 -11.39 -13.46
CA TRP A 244 0.77 -11.16 -13.67
C TRP A 244 1.53 -10.78 -12.38
N LEU A 245 0.85 -10.28 -11.35
CA LEU A 245 1.46 -9.97 -10.04
C LEU A 245 1.86 -11.22 -9.24
N CYS A 246 1.41 -12.40 -9.68
CA CYS A 246 1.68 -13.69 -9.05
C CYS A 246 2.53 -14.62 -9.92
N ASP A 247 2.95 -14.17 -11.11
CA ASP A 247 3.81 -14.94 -12.00
C ASP A 247 5.26 -14.83 -11.50
N ASP A 248 5.90 -15.95 -11.19
CA ASP A 248 7.30 -16.03 -10.73
C ASP A 248 8.33 -15.62 -11.82
N ARG A 249 7.84 -15.08 -12.94
CA ARG A 249 8.59 -14.73 -14.16
C ARG A 249 8.74 -13.21 -14.38
N VAL A 250 8.22 -12.37 -13.48
CA VAL A 250 8.32 -10.92 -13.58
C VAL A 250 9.54 -10.39 -12.84
#